data_AF-A0A955AYU6-F1
#
_entry.id   AF-A0A955AYU6-F1
#
_cell.length_a   1.000
_cell.length_b   1.000
_cell.length_c   1.000
_cell.angle_alpha   90.00
_cell.angle_beta   90.00
_cell.angle_gamma   90.00
#
_symmetry.space_group_name_H-M   'P 1'
#
loop_
_entity.id
_entity.type
_entity.pdbx_description
1 polymer ?
#
loop_
_entity_poly.entity_id
_entity_poly.type
_entity_poly.pdbx_seq_one_letter_code
_entity_poly.pdbx_strand_id
1 'polypeptide(L)'
;ASMHEDRKPFFFFSYAHKLDFKSHPLRVTAERLIASRDYHCVTSIEALESTSHGLTIEGTMSHQGGRFEKMDNRRIDQDWMTGFDNKDQLAMLERRYRETKSQLDEAEASATNFRSGLNQLDQQLTAINQLASLEFEMIDLPRAEAELGRLNEKLAALLDPNSDASQAKAKFDAENMKLRSLRENVTQRRNQIAVLDNEQVKASAKRDEATKRVGNGLIPEHQELVEKNIDLPESISAAKLDHYERSYTAEVDRQLTKHLEQVADQEKRLIRCMEAAKRQDTGELADVGSELDDVPYYLERLTVLQKEALPQKQKRFLEYLNRSSDQGVTQLLAGIQEEVDAIENRIADLNRTLLKVNFRSGRYLQLQPQRLQDERKRAMDSALRSMRSAALKDDAGESHYKALRVMDDILRDAANNRRQIGSRALLDPRYRLNFFVVEVDRETGKQSPPRTGSQSGSGGEKELMASHILTASLSYALCPAESSRPLHSSVVLDEAFSKSSPSAATRIIEALNVFGLHPIFVTPNKEIGLLKRHTRKVVCVHRVGGRSSVASIRWEELDRMASERTENNQ
;
A
#
# COMPACT_ATOMS: atom_id res chain seq x y z
N ALA A 1 19.45 -5.10 29.18
CA ALA A 1 19.99 -6.43 29.46
C ALA A 1 19.85 -7.29 28.21
N SER A 2 20.96 -7.92 27.81
CA SER A 2 21.04 -9.03 26.85
C SER A 2 20.62 -8.75 25.39
N MET A 3 21.62 -8.51 24.53
CA MET A 3 21.90 -9.48 23.46
C MET A 3 23.41 -9.51 23.24
N HIS A 4 24.03 -10.63 23.62
CA HIS A 4 25.37 -10.99 23.20
C HIS A 4 25.37 -11.07 21.66
N GLU A 5 26.00 -10.09 21.01
CA GLU A 5 26.29 -10.15 19.57
C GLU A 5 27.38 -11.20 19.34
N ASP A 6 26.99 -12.42 18.98
CA ASP A 6 27.89 -13.36 18.30
C ASP A 6 28.25 -12.75 16.93
N ARG A 7 29.37 -12.02 16.91
CA ARG A 7 30.11 -11.68 15.70
C ARG A 7 30.84 -12.93 15.25
N LYS A 8 30.44 -13.52 14.11
CA LYS A 8 31.35 -14.43 13.40
C LYS A 8 32.47 -13.56 12.80
N PRO A 9 33.73 -13.69 13.24
CA PRO A 9 34.83 -12.96 12.63
C PRO A 9 35.06 -13.45 11.20
N PHE A 10 35.55 -12.58 10.32
CA PHE A 10 36.07 -12.98 9.01
C PHE A 10 37.27 -13.93 9.18
N PHE A 11 37.53 -14.74 8.17
CA PHE A 11 38.72 -15.59 8.17
C PHE A 11 40.01 -14.75 8.09
N PHE A 12 41.10 -15.24 8.70
CA PHE A 12 42.35 -14.47 8.80
C PHE A 12 42.94 -14.10 7.41
N PHE A 13 42.83 -14.99 6.43
CA PHE A 13 43.21 -14.77 5.04
C PHE A 13 41.97 -14.68 4.14
N SER A 14 40.98 -13.89 4.53
CA SER A 14 39.69 -13.76 3.84
C SER A 14 39.73 -12.84 2.61
N TYR A 15 38.91 -13.15 1.59
CA TYR A 15 38.63 -12.17 0.52
C TYR A 15 37.80 -10.98 1.00
N ALA A 16 36.98 -11.14 2.05
CA ALA A 16 36.20 -10.06 2.65
C ALA A 16 37.08 -8.93 3.22
N HIS A 17 38.31 -9.24 3.63
CA HIS A 17 39.30 -8.21 4.02
C HIS A 17 39.83 -7.39 2.84
N LYS A 18 39.64 -7.85 1.60
CA LYS A 18 40.02 -7.12 0.38
C LYS A 18 38.90 -6.21 -0.13
N LEU A 19 37.73 -6.22 0.51
CA LEU A 19 36.60 -5.36 0.16
C LEU A 19 36.67 -4.03 0.91
N ASP A 20 36.50 -2.93 0.19
CA ASP A 20 36.38 -1.60 0.80
C ASP A 20 34.91 -1.29 1.13
N PHE A 21 34.62 -1.08 2.41
CA PHE A 21 33.26 -0.84 2.91
C PHE A 21 33.01 0.66 3.09
N LYS A 22 32.14 1.22 2.25
CA LYS A 22 31.68 2.60 2.39
C LYS A 22 31.04 2.84 3.78
N SER A 23 31.31 3.99 4.38
CA SER A 23 30.70 4.39 5.65
C SER A 23 29.17 4.54 5.49
N HIS A 24 28.40 3.64 6.12
CA HIS A 24 26.94 3.60 6.03
C HIS A 24 26.35 2.94 7.30
N PRO A 25 25.14 3.35 7.77
CA PRO A 25 24.51 2.76 8.96
C PRO A 25 24.32 1.24 8.90
N LEU A 26 24.18 0.67 7.70
CA LEU A 26 23.99 -0.77 7.47
C LEU A 26 25.30 -1.54 7.26
N ARG A 27 26.47 -0.92 7.45
CA ARG A 27 27.77 -1.56 7.25
C ARG A 27 27.90 -2.87 8.03
N VAL A 28 27.50 -2.85 9.30
CA VAL A 28 27.55 -4.04 10.19
C VAL A 28 26.67 -5.18 9.64
N THR A 29 25.51 -4.85 9.07
CA THR A 29 24.62 -5.83 8.43
C THR A 29 25.25 -6.43 7.16
N ALA A 30 25.93 -5.61 6.34
CA ALA A 30 26.62 -6.07 5.14
C ALA A 30 27.83 -6.96 5.49
N GLU A 31 28.63 -6.56 6.48
CA GLU A 31 29.75 -7.37 6.99
C GLU A 31 29.25 -8.74 7.49
N ARG A 32 28.11 -8.79 8.19
CA ARG A 32 27.49 -10.05 8.64
C ARG A 32 27.03 -10.94 7.49
N LEU A 33 26.46 -10.35 6.44
CA LEU A 33 26.03 -11.09 5.25
C LEU A 33 27.23 -11.71 4.53
N ILE A 34 28.31 -10.95 4.39
CA ILE A 34 29.54 -11.41 3.71
C ILE A 34 30.26 -12.47 4.55
N ALA A 35 30.28 -12.32 5.88
CA ALA A 35 30.89 -13.29 6.78
C ALA A 35 30.28 -14.70 6.65
N SER A 36 29.00 -14.80 6.24
CA SER A 36 28.33 -16.08 5.98
C SER A 36 28.75 -16.75 4.67
N ARG A 37 29.42 -16.02 3.77
CA ARG A 37 29.86 -16.45 2.43
C ARG A 37 31.38 -16.25 2.27
N ASP A 38 32.10 -16.21 3.37
CA ASP A 38 33.52 -15.90 3.38
C ASP A 38 34.36 -17.12 2.96
N TYR A 39 35.48 -16.87 2.28
CA TYR A 39 36.44 -17.89 1.83
C TYR A 39 37.87 -17.46 2.16
N HIS A 40 38.70 -18.42 2.54
CA HIS A 40 40.15 -18.27 2.66
C HIS A 40 40.78 -18.14 1.27
N CYS A 41 41.41 -17.01 0.97
CA CYS A 41 42.27 -16.87 -0.20
C CYS A 41 43.51 -17.75 -0.05
N VAL A 42 43.67 -18.73 -0.94
CA VAL A 42 44.85 -19.60 -1.00
C VAL A 42 45.57 -19.43 -2.33
N THR A 43 46.87 -19.71 -2.35
CA THR A 43 47.73 -19.49 -3.52
C THR A 43 47.81 -20.68 -4.47
N SER A 44 47.35 -21.88 -4.06
CA SER A 44 47.45 -23.09 -4.88
C SER A 44 46.35 -24.11 -4.55
N ILE A 45 46.19 -25.10 -5.42
CA ILE A 45 45.17 -26.16 -5.29
C ILE A 45 45.51 -27.10 -4.12
N GLU A 46 46.79 -27.38 -3.89
CA GLU A 46 47.26 -28.23 -2.78
C GLU A 46 46.86 -27.65 -1.41
N ALA A 47 46.81 -26.32 -1.30
CA ALA A 47 46.36 -25.63 -0.09
C ALA A 47 44.85 -25.79 0.16
N LEU A 48 44.05 -26.10 -0.86
CA LEU A 48 42.60 -26.33 -0.71
C LEU A 48 42.28 -27.67 -0.04
N GLU A 49 43.17 -28.66 -0.09
CA GLU A 49 42.96 -29.96 0.56
C GLU A 49 42.97 -29.87 2.07
N SER A 50 43.80 -28.98 2.62
CA SER A 50 43.94 -28.77 4.08
C SER A 50 43.09 -27.61 4.61
N THR A 51 42.53 -26.77 3.72
CA THR A 51 41.77 -25.57 4.09
C THR A 51 40.31 -25.71 3.66
N SER A 52 39.40 -25.93 4.62
CA SER A 52 37.96 -25.87 4.36
C SER A 52 37.53 -24.43 4.04
N HIS A 53 36.63 -24.23 3.06
CA HIS A 53 36.22 -22.89 2.59
C HIS A 53 37.39 -22.09 1.99
N GLY A 54 38.16 -22.70 1.09
CA GLY A 54 39.25 -22.04 0.36
C GLY A 54 38.86 -21.58 -1.05
N LEU A 55 39.52 -20.53 -1.56
CA LEU A 55 39.36 -19.96 -2.91
C LEU A 55 40.74 -19.64 -3.52
N THR A 56 41.02 -20.16 -4.72
CA THR A 56 42.25 -19.84 -5.48
C THR A 56 42.05 -18.65 -6.42
N ILE A 57 43.15 -18.09 -6.96
CA ILE A 57 43.09 -16.99 -7.94
C ILE A 57 42.45 -17.42 -9.27
N GLU A 58 42.55 -18.70 -9.61
CA GLU A 58 41.94 -19.32 -10.80
C GLU A 58 40.45 -19.68 -10.60
N GLY A 59 39.85 -19.33 -9.46
CA GLY A 59 38.42 -19.49 -9.22
C GLY A 59 38.00 -20.88 -8.75
N THR A 60 38.93 -21.72 -8.28
CA THR A 60 38.59 -23.02 -7.67
C THR A 60 38.21 -22.83 -6.20
N MET A 61 37.05 -23.36 -5.80
CA MET A 61 36.51 -23.25 -4.45
C MET A 61 36.47 -24.61 -3.75
N SER A 62 36.81 -24.64 -2.47
CA SER A 62 36.67 -25.81 -1.58
C SER A 62 35.52 -25.57 -0.60
N HIS A 63 34.55 -26.48 -0.53
CA HIS A 63 33.41 -26.41 0.41
C HIS A 63 33.56 -27.41 1.58
N GLN A 64 32.61 -27.43 2.52
CA GLN A 64 32.56 -28.45 3.57
C GLN A 64 32.45 -29.88 2.99
N GLY A 65 33.28 -30.80 3.48
CA GLY A 65 33.24 -32.22 3.11
C GLY A 65 34.13 -32.62 1.93
N GLY A 66 35.16 -31.84 1.59
CA GLY A 66 36.14 -32.22 0.55
C GLY A 66 35.63 -32.12 -0.88
N ARG A 67 34.58 -31.31 -1.12
CA ARG A 67 34.09 -31.00 -2.47
C ARG A 67 34.81 -29.77 -3.03
N PHE A 68 35.36 -29.92 -4.22
CA PHE A 68 35.92 -28.82 -5.00
C PHE A 68 34.97 -28.45 -6.14
N GLU A 69 34.76 -27.16 -6.33
CA GLU A 69 33.92 -26.60 -7.39
C GLU A 69 34.76 -25.63 -8.23
N LYS A 70 34.69 -25.77 -9.55
CA LYS A 70 35.33 -24.88 -10.51
C LYS A 70 34.31 -24.47 -11.57
N MET A 71 34.11 -23.16 -11.72
CA MET A 71 33.19 -22.63 -12.73
C MET A 71 33.96 -22.37 -14.03
N ASP A 72 34.05 -23.40 -14.89
CA ASP A 72 34.73 -23.32 -16.20
C ASP A 72 33.84 -22.80 -17.33
N ASN A 73 32.64 -22.29 -17.01
CA ASN A 73 31.69 -21.78 -18.01
C ASN A 73 32.08 -20.40 -18.58
N ARG A 74 33.02 -19.70 -17.95
CA ARG A 74 33.48 -18.36 -18.36
C ARG A 74 34.98 -18.26 -18.16
N ARG A 75 35.65 -17.50 -19.04
CA ARG A 75 37.06 -17.19 -18.82
C ARG A 75 37.19 -16.25 -17.63
N ILE A 76 38.22 -16.48 -16.82
CA ILE A 76 38.41 -15.74 -15.57
C ILE A 76 38.77 -14.27 -15.79
N ASP A 77 39.07 -13.82 -17.00
CA ASP A 77 39.35 -12.44 -17.37
C ASP A 77 38.10 -11.68 -17.85
N GLN A 78 36.91 -12.30 -17.77
CA GLN A 78 35.65 -11.74 -18.27
C GLN A 78 34.64 -11.50 -17.15
N ASP A 79 33.75 -10.52 -17.36
CA ASP A 79 32.65 -10.16 -16.45
C ASP A 79 33.04 -9.79 -15.02
N TRP A 80 34.18 -9.10 -14.84
CA TRP A 80 34.58 -8.61 -13.52
C TRP A 80 33.66 -7.48 -13.09
N MET A 81 32.90 -7.71 -12.02
CA MET A 81 32.06 -6.69 -11.40
C MET A 81 32.49 -6.50 -9.95
N THR A 82 33.46 -5.62 -9.73
CA THR A 82 33.88 -5.19 -8.39
C THR A 82 33.04 -3.99 -7.97
N GLY A 83 31.89 -4.23 -7.33
CA GLY A 83 31.04 -3.18 -6.76
C GLY A 83 29.60 -3.19 -7.27
N PHE A 84 28.87 -2.11 -6.99
CA PHE A 84 27.47 -1.91 -7.39
C PHE A 84 27.32 -1.09 -8.69
N ASP A 85 28.42 -0.81 -9.39
CA ASP A 85 28.45 -0.01 -10.61
C ASP A 85 29.04 -0.84 -11.76
N ASN A 86 28.39 -0.81 -12.93
CA ASN A 86 28.76 -1.60 -14.10
C ASN A 86 29.57 -0.79 -15.14
N LYS A 87 29.98 0.45 -14.81
CA LYS A 87 30.73 1.33 -15.70
C LYS A 87 32.02 0.72 -16.24
N ASP A 88 32.79 0.01 -15.42
CA ASP A 88 34.07 -0.58 -15.85
C ASP A 88 33.84 -1.75 -16.82
N GLN A 89 32.79 -2.55 -16.60
CA GLN A 89 32.40 -3.61 -17.52
C GLN A 89 31.92 -3.03 -18.85
N LEU A 90 31.15 -1.93 -18.82
CA LEU A 90 30.68 -1.24 -20.02
C LEU A 90 31.87 -0.65 -20.80
N ALA A 91 32.82 0.00 -20.13
CA ALA A 91 34.00 0.57 -20.75
C ALA A 91 34.90 -0.52 -21.39
N MET A 92 35.04 -1.68 -20.73
CA MET A 92 35.77 -2.82 -21.30
C MET A 92 35.07 -3.37 -22.55
N LEU A 93 33.74 -3.55 -22.51
CA LEU A 93 32.96 -4.04 -23.65
C LEU A 93 33.00 -3.05 -24.82
N GLU A 94 32.90 -1.75 -24.55
CA GLU A 94 32.98 -0.71 -25.57
C GLU A 94 34.36 -0.68 -26.24
N ARG A 95 35.44 -0.85 -25.46
CA ARG A 95 36.79 -0.99 -26.00
C ARG A 95 36.92 -2.21 -26.91
N ARG A 96 36.45 -3.39 -26.45
CA ARG A 96 36.46 -4.62 -27.27
C ARG A 96 35.66 -4.45 -28.55
N TYR A 97 34.49 -3.81 -28.47
CA TYR A 97 33.67 -3.51 -29.65
C TYR A 97 34.43 -2.65 -30.65
N ARG A 98 35.07 -1.56 -30.21
CA ARG A 98 35.86 -0.69 -31.10
C ARG A 98 37.04 -1.43 -31.75
N GLU A 99 37.78 -2.23 -30.98
CA GLU A 99 38.91 -3.01 -31.49
C GLU A 99 38.44 -4.05 -32.53
N THR A 100 37.38 -4.81 -32.24
CA THR A 100 36.82 -5.79 -33.17
C THR A 100 36.21 -5.13 -34.41
N LYS A 101 35.55 -3.97 -34.25
CA LYS A 101 34.99 -3.23 -35.38
C LYS A 101 36.08 -2.71 -36.32
N SER A 102 37.19 -2.19 -35.78
CA SER A 102 38.35 -1.78 -36.58
C SER A 102 38.93 -2.94 -37.38
N GLN A 103 39.08 -4.12 -36.77
CA GLN A 103 39.56 -5.32 -37.47
C GLN A 103 38.62 -5.78 -38.59
N LEU A 104 37.30 -5.67 -38.37
CA LEU A 104 36.31 -5.99 -39.39
C LEU A 104 36.42 -5.02 -40.57
N ASP A 105 36.51 -3.71 -40.30
CA ASP A 105 36.57 -2.68 -41.34
C ASP A 105 37.85 -2.81 -42.18
N GLU A 106 38.99 -3.15 -41.56
CA GLU A 106 40.24 -3.47 -42.28
C GLU A 106 40.12 -4.72 -43.16
N ALA A 107 39.46 -5.76 -42.66
CA ALA A 107 39.25 -7.00 -43.41
C ALA A 107 38.29 -6.80 -44.60
N GLU A 108 37.22 -6.01 -44.43
CA GLU A 108 36.29 -5.64 -45.51
C GLU A 108 36.96 -4.78 -46.58
N ALA A 109 37.79 -3.81 -46.18
CA ALA A 109 38.60 -3.01 -47.11
C ALA A 109 39.59 -3.88 -47.90
N SER A 110 40.23 -4.85 -47.25
CA SER A 110 41.14 -5.79 -47.91
C SER A 110 40.39 -6.67 -48.92
N ALA A 111 39.22 -7.20 -48.53
CA ALA A 111 38.40 -8.06 -49.39
C ALA A 111 37.90 -7.33 -50.65
N THR A 112 37.46 -6.08 -50.49
CA THR A 112 37.01 -5.24 -51.61
C THR A 112 38.15 -4.94 -52.59
N ASN A 113 39.34 -4.62 -52.09
CA ASN A 113 40.54 -4.41 -52.92
C ASN A 113 40.93 -5.68 -53.71
N PHE A 114 40.92 -6.86 -53.08
CA PHE A 114 41.21 -8.11 -53.79
C PHE A 114 40.16 -8.42 -54.86
N ARG A 115 38.88 -8.13 -54.59
CA ARG A 115 37.80 -8.34 -55.54
C ARG A 115 37.89 -7.41 -56.75
N SER A 116 38.26 -6.14 -56.55
CA SER A 116 38.53 -5.23 -57.67
C SER A 116 39.72 -5.67 -58.51
N GLY A 117 40.79 -6.17 -57.87
CA GLY A 117 41.95 -6.72 -58.57
C GLY A 117 41.60 -7.93 -59.44
N LEU A 118 40.78 -8.86 -58.91
CA LEU A 118 40.28 -10.01 -59.68
C LEU A 118 39.46 -9.58 -60.89
N ASN A 119 38.54 -8.63 -60.72
CA ASN A 119 37.72 -8.13 -61.84
C ASN A 119 38.57 -7.46 -62.93
N GLN A 120 39.61 -6.71 -62.56
CA GLN A 120 40.54 -6.13 -63.54
C GLN A 120 41.31 -7.21 -64.29
N LEU A 121 41.79 -8.24 -63.59
CA LEU A 121 42.46 -9.38 -64.21
C LEU A 121 41.53 -10.10 -65.20
N ASP A 122 40.28 -10.33 -64.81
CA ASP A 122 39.28 -11.03 -65.64
C ASP A 122 38.91 -10.23 -66.90
N GLN A 123 38.81 -8.90 -66.78
CA GLN A 123 38.64 -8.00 -67.93
C GLN A 123 39.85 -8.04 -68.86
N GLN A 124 41.07 -8.02 -68.32
CA GLN A 124 42.29 -8.16 -69.12
C GLN A 124 42.34 -9.49 -69.85
N LEU A 125 41.99 -10.59 -69.17
CA LEU A 125 41.95 -11.93 -69.73
C LEU A 125 40.91 -12.04 -70.85
N THR A 126 39.74 -11.43 -70.65
CA THR A 126 38.69 -11.32 -71.67
C THR A 126 39.16 -10.54 -72.89
N ALA A 127 39.80 -9.38 -72.69
CA ALA A 127 40.34 -8.57 -73.78
C ALA A 127 41.46 -9.30 -74.56
N ILE A 128 42.35 -10.00 -73.85
CA ILE A 128 43.40 -10.83 -74.46
C ILE A 128 42.79 -11.97 -75.27
N ASN A 129 41.77 -12.66 -74.74
CA ASN A 129 41.07 -13.71 -75.47
C ASN A 129 40.37 -13.17 -76.73
N GLN A 130 39.75 -11.99 -76.65
CA GLN A 130 39.15 -11.32 -77.80
C GLN A 130 40.20 -10.96 -78.86
N LEU A 131 41.34 -10.41 -78.45
CA LEU A 131 42.47 -10.12 -79.35
C LEU A 131 43.06 -11.39 -79.97
N ALA A 132 43.18 -12.48 -79.20
CA ALA A 132 43.67 -13.76 -79.69
C ALA A 132 42.72 -14.40 -80.71
N SER A 133 41.40 -14.15 -80.59
CA SER A 133 40.37 -14.63 -81.53
C SER A 133 40.15 -13.72 -82.74
N LEU A 134 40.82 -12.56 -82.81
CA LEU A 134 40.58 -11.57 -83.84
C LEU A 134 41.31 -11.95 -85.14
N GLU A 135 40.55 -12.25 -86.19
CA GLU A 135 41.08 -12.44 -87.54
C GLU A 135 41.42 -11.08 -88.16
N PHE A 136 42.60 -10.95 -88.77
CA PHE A 136 43.09 -9.68 -89.33
C PHE A 136 42.16 -9.10 -90.42
N GLU A 137 41.41 -9.95 -91.13
CA GLU A 137 40.46 -9.51 -92.15
C GLU A 137 39.35 -8.60 -91.59
N MET A 138 39.05 -8.67 -90.30
CA MET A 138 38.04 -7.82 -89.65
C MET A 138 38.55 -6.40 -89.30
N ILE A 139 39.86 -6.17 -89.38
CA ILE A 139 40.49 -4.86 -89.08
C ILE A 139 41.35 -4.32 -90.23
N ASP A 140 41.36 -5.01 -91.39
CA ASP A 140 42.07 -4.61 -92.60
C ASP A 140 41.33 -3.46 -93.31
N LEU A 141 41.47 -2.26 -92.72
CA LEU A 141 40.89 -1.02 -93.25
C LEU A 141 41.34 -0.73 -94.71
N PRO A 142 42.62 -0.87 -95.09
CA PRO A 142 43.04 -0.62 -96.47
C PRO A 142 42.34 -1.52 -97.50
N ARG A 143 42.16 -2.82 -97.19
CA ARG A 143 41.43 -3.75 -98.07
C ARG A 143 39.94 -3.39 -98.17
N ALA A 144 39.32 -3.05 -97.04
CA ALA A 144 37.93 -2.62 -97.01
C ALA A 144 37.70 -1.30 -97.76
N GLU A 145 38.61 -0.32 -97.63
CA GLU A 145 38.59 0.96 -98.34
C GLU A 145 38.78 0.79 -99.85
N ALA A 146 39.67 -0.11 -100.27
CA ALA A 146 39.86 -0.44 -101.69
C ALA A 146 38.60 -1.09 -102.29
N GLU A 147 37.96 -1.99 -101.56
CA GLU A 147 36.73 -2.65 -102.00
C GLU A 147 35.55 -1.67 -102.04
N LEU A 148 35.45 -0.78 -101.06
CA LEU A 148 34.48 0.30 -101.01
C LEU A 148 34.70 1.31 -102.14
N GLY A 149 35.95 1.67 -102.45
CA GLY A 149 36.31 2.52 -103.59
C GLY A 149 35.85 1.91 -104.92
N ARG A 150 36.14 0.62 -105.14
CA ARG A 150 35.70 -0.12 -106.33
C ARG A 150 34.17 -0.15 -106.45
N LEU A 151 33.47 -0.37 -105.34
CA LEU A 151 32.01 -0.40 -105.31
C LEU A 151 31.41 0.99 -105.55
N ASN A 152 32.04 2.06 -105.05
CA ASN A 152 31.59 3.43 -105.26
C ASN A 152 31.80 3.91 -106.69
N GLU A 153 32.90 3.54 -107.36
CA GLU A 153 33.08 3.81 -108.80
C GLU A 153 32.01 3.11 -109.64
N LYS A 154 31.69 1.85 -109.29
CA LYS A 154 30.62 1.09 -109.93
C LYS A 154 29.25 1.69 -109.67
N LEU A 155 29.02 2.24 -108.48
CA LEU A 155 27.80 2.92 -108.08
C LEU A 155 27.63 4.28 -108.77
N ALA A 156 28.72 5.05 -108.93
CA ALA A 156 28.73 6.30 -109.68
C ALA A 156 28.43 6.08 -111.18
N ALA A 157 28.95 5.02 -111.79
CA ALA A 157 28.62 4.62 -113.16
C ALA A 157 27.14 4.20 -113.32
N LEU A 158 26.52 3.65 -112.27
CA LEU A 158 25.11 3.25 -112.27
C LEU A 158 24.14 4.40 -111.96
N LEU A 159 24.62 5.47 -111.30
CA LEU A 159 23.85 6.65 -110.88
C LEU A 159 23.96 7.84 -111.84
N ASP A 160 24.54 7.66 -113.03
CA ASP A 160 24.51 8.69 -114.08
C ASP A 160 23.04 9.11 -114.33
N PRO A 161 22.69 10.41 -114.21
CA PRO A 161 21.33 10.90 -114.37
C PRO A 161 20.67 10.59 -115.72
N ASN A 162 21.47 10.26 -116.75
CA ASN A 162 20.97 9.89 -118.08
C ASN A 162 20.85 8.38 -118.32
N SER A 163 21.12 7.54 -117.33
CA SER A 163 20.92 6.08 -117.40
C SER A 163 19.47 5.68 -117.09
N ASP A 164 18.92 4.71 -117.83
CA ASP A 164 17.57 4.13 -117.62
C ASP A 164 17.34 3.65 -116.18
N ALA A 165 18.41 3.26 -115.47
CA ALA A 165 18.35 2.80 -114.08
C ALA A 165 17.94 3.91 -113.08
N SER A 166 18.37 5.16 -113.32
CA SER A 166 18.08 6.30 -112.43
C SER A 166 16.61 6.72 -112.49
N GLN A 167 15.98 6.67 -113.68
CA GLN A 167 14.56 6.96 -113.86
C GLN A 167 13.65 5.83 -113.33
N ALA A 168 14.08 4.56 -113.46
CA ALA A 168 13.41 3.42 -112.84
C ALA A 168 13.46 3.49 -111.30
N LYS A 169 14.58 3.94 -110.72
CA LYS A 169 14.73 4.10 -109.28
C LYS A 169 13.83 5.19 -108.70
N ALA A 170 13.72 6.35 -109.36
CA ALA A 170 12.81 7.41 -108.93
C ALA A 170 11.33 6.94 -108.91
N LYS A 171 10.91 6.16 -109.92
CA LYS A 171 9.56 5.56 -109.96
C LYS A 171 9.37 4.48 -108.89
N PHE A 172 10.39 3.65 -108.66
CA PHE A 172 10.38 2.63 -107.60
C PHE A 172 10.28 3.27 -106.22
N ASP A 173 11.07 4.30 -105.92
CA ASP A 173 11.09 4.97 -104.62
C ASP A 173 9.75 5.65 -104.31
N ALA A 174 9.11 6.27 -105.31
CA ALA A 174 7.78 6.86 -105.16
C ALA A 174 6.69 5.82 -104.81
N GLU A 175 6.70 4.65 -105.47
CA GLU A 175 5.76 3.57 -105.14
C GLU A 175 6.11 2.86 -103.82
N ASN A 176 7.39 2.77 -103.47
CA ASN A 176 7.81 2.19 -102.20
C ASN A 176 7.40 3.08 -101.01
N MET A 177 7.44 4.41 -101.17
CA MET A 177 6.91 5.35 -100.18
C MET A 177 5.40 5.18 -99.98
N LYS A 178 4.62 5.00 -101.06
CA LYS A 178 3.18 4.69 -100.96
C LYS A 178 2.93 3.34 -100.30
N LEU A 179 3.73 2.33 -100.60
CA LEU A 179 3.62 1.01 -99.96
C LEU A 179 3.93 1.06 -98.47
N ARG A 180 4.93 1.85 -98.05
CA ARG A 180 5.29 2.05 -96.64
C ARG A 180 4.17 2.73 -95.86
N SER A 181 3.62 3.84 -96.37
CA SER A 181 2.52 4.52 -95.70
C SER A 181 1.26 3.65 -95.62
N LEU A 182 0.99 2.83 -96.64
CA LEU A 182 -0.12 1.87 -96.59
C LEU A 182 0.11 0.77 -95.55
N ARG A 183 1.35 0.25 -95.42
CA ARG A 183 1.71 -0.75 -94.40
C ARG A 183 1.59 -0.19 -92.97
N GLU A 184 2.02 1.05 -92.75
CA GLU A 184 1.82 1.73 -91.45
C GLU A 184 0.34 1.88 -91.11
N ASN A 185 -0.48 2.32 -92.06
CA ASN A 185 -1.94 2.42 -91.88
C ASN A 185 -2.59 1.05 -91.57
N VAL A 186 -2.18 -0.02 -92.27
CA VAL A 186 -2.66 -1.39 -91.98
C VAL A 186 -2.25 -1.83 -90.59
N THR A 187 -1.03 -1.51 -90.16
CA THR A 187 -0.51 -1.88 -88.83
C THR A 187 -1.25 -1.14 -87.73
N GLN A 188 -1.50 0.17 -87.90
CA GLN A 188 -2.30 0.96 -86.97
C GLN A 188 -3.73 0.44 -86.85
N ARG A 189 -4.39 0.11 -87.98
CA ARG A 189 -5.74 -0.46 -87.95
C ARG A 189 -5.77 -1.85 -87.31
N ARG A 190 -4.76 -2.70 -87.55
CA ARG A 190 -4.65 -4.01 -86.87
C ARG A 190 -4.49 -3.86 -85.37
N ASN A 191 -3.68 -2.90 -84.91
CA ASN A 191 -3.52 -2.63 -83.49
C ASN A 191 -4.82 -2.13 -82.86
N GLN A 192 -5.56 -1.25 -83.55
CA GLN A 192 -6.88 -0.80 -83.09
C GLN A 192 -7.89 -1.95 -83.00
N ILE A 193 -7.93 -2.83 -84.01
CA ILE A 193 -8.77 -4.03 -83.99
C ILE A 193 -8.39 -4.93 -82.81
N ALA A 194 -7.09 -5.17 -82.57
CA ALA A 194 -6.64 -6.00 -81.47
C ALA A 194 -6.98 -5.42 -80.09
N VAL A 195 -6.93 -4.09 -79.93
CA VAL A 195 -7.36 -3.40 -78.70
C VAL A 195 -8.86 -3.59 -78.50
N LEU A 196 -9.67 -3.31 -79.52
CA LEU A 196 -11.13 -3.43 -79.45
C LEU A 196 -11.58 -4.88 -79.23
N ASP A 197 -10.92 -5.86 -79.85
CA ASP A 197 -11.20 -7.29 -79.67
C ASP A 197 -10.89 -7.72 -78.22
N ASN A 198 -9.76 -7.26 -77.67
CA ASN A 198 -9.42 -7.51 -76.27
C ASN A 198 -10.41 -6.82 -75.30
N GLU A 199 -10.86 -5.60 -75.60
CA GLU A 199 -11.91 -4.92 -74.83
C GLU A 199 -13.23 -5.67 -74.89
N GLN A 200 -13.62 -6.18 -76.07
CA GLN A 200 -14.82 -6.99 -76.26
C GLN A 200 -14.73 -8.31 -75.46
N VAL A 201 -13.60 -9.02 -75.53
CA VAL A 201 -13.36 -10.26 -74.77
C VAL A 201 -13.41 -10.00 -73.26
N LYS A 202 -12.81 -8.90 -72.78
CA LYS A 202 -12.87 -8.53 -71.36
C LYS A 202 -14.30 -8.17 -70.93
N ALA A 203 -15.03 -7.44 -71.76
CA ALA A 203 -16.41 -7.07 -71.48
C ALA A 203 -17.34 -8.30 -71.47
N SER A 204 -17.16 -9.23 -72.42
CA SER A 204 -17.95 -10.48 -72.45
C SER A 204 -17.63 -11.37 -71.25
N ALA A 205 -16.36 -11.54 -70.89
CA ALA A 205 -15.96 -12.30 -69.71
C ALA A 205 -16.57 -11.73 -68.42
N LYS A 206 -16.53 -10.40 -68.22
CA LYS A 206 -17.17 -9.74 -67.08
C LYS A 206 -18.69 -9.93 -67.06
N ARG A 207 -19.34 -9.87 -68.22
CA ARG A 207 -20.78 -10.11 -68.34
C ARG A 207 -21.12 -11.55 -67.96
N ASP A 208 -20.36 -12.52 -68.45
CA ASP A 208 -20.59 -13.94 -68.18
C ASP A 208 -20.32 -14.28 -66.70
N GLU A 209 -19.31 -13.68 -66.08
CA GLU A 209 -19.04 -13.78 -64.64
C GLU A 209 -20.18 -13.19 -63.80
N ALA A 210 -20.68 -12.00 -64.15
CA ALA A 210 -21.82 -11.39 -63.49
C ALA A 210 -23.10 -12.26 -63.65
N THR A 211 -23.31 -12.83 -64.83
CA THR A 211 -24.47 -13.72 -65.09
C THR A 211 -24.40 -14.99 -64.25
N LYS A 212 -23.20 -15.57 -64.06
CA LYS A 212 -22.99 -16.71 -63.15
C LYS A 212 -23.23 -16.34 -61.69
N ARG A 213 -22.84 -15.14 -61.25
CA ARG A 213 -23.08 -14.64 -59.89
C ARG A 213 -24.56 -14.45 -59.56
N VAL A 214 -25.38 -14.05 -60.53
CA VAL A 214 -26.83 -13.89 -60.33
C VAL A 214 -27.51 -15.22 -59.98
N GLY A 215 -27.04 -16.34 -60.53
CA GLY A 215 -27.53 -17.68 -60.19
C GLY A 215 -29.06 -17.81 -60.35
N ASN A 216 -29.74 -18.32 -59.32
CA ASN A 216 -31.21 -18.44 -59.27
C ASN A 216 -31.93 -17.16 -58.82
N GLY A 217 -31.20 -16.05 -58.62
CA GLY A 217 -31.74 -14.80 -58.10
C GLY A 217 -31.98 -14.81 -56.59
N LEU A 218 -32.47 -13.68 -56.08
CA LEU A 218 -32.87 -13.49 -54.67
C LEU A 218 -34.29 -14.03 -54.46
N ILE A 219 -34.52 -14.73 -53.36
CA ILE A 219 -35.87 -15.07 -52.89
C ILE A 219 -36.57 -13.81 -52.33
N PRO A 220 -37.92 -13.77 -52.28
CA PRO A 220 -38.67 -12.58 -51.85
C PRO A 220 -38.25 -12.03 -50.48
N GLU A 221 -37.94 -12.92 -49.52
CA GLU A 221 -37.45 -12.55 -48.19
C GLU A 221 -36.09 -11.81 -48.24
N HIS A 222 -35.20 -12.22 -49.14
CA HIS A 222 -33.92 -11.54 -49.34
C HIS A 222 -34.09 -10.20 -50.06
N GLN A 223 -35.09 -10.07 -50.94
CA GLN A 223 -35.38 -8.80 -51.61
C GLN A 223 -35.85 -7.73 -50.61
N GLU A 224 -36.74 -8.09 -49.69
CA GLU A 224 -37.21 -7.19 -48.61
C GLU A 224 -36.04 -6.73 -47.70
N LEU A 225 -35.12 -7.65 -47.37
CA LEU A 225 -33.93 -7.35 -46.57
C LEU A 225 -32.96 -6.41 -47.28
N VAL A 226 -32.79 -6.57 -48.60
CA VAL A 226 -31.93 -5.71 -49.42
C VAL A 226 -32.55 -4.32 -49.55
N GLU A 227 -33.84 -4.22 -49.89
CA GLU A 227 -34.54 -2.93 -50.04
C GLU A 227 -34.55 -2.10 -48.74
N LYS A 228 -34.56 -2.77 -47.58
CA LYS A 228 -34.57 -2.10 -46.29
C LYS A 228 -33.19 -1.59 -45.84
N ASN A 229 -32.11 -2.27 -46.22
CA ASN A 229 -30.77 -2.03 -45.65
C ASN A 229 -29.74 -1.51 -46.65
N ILE A 230 -30.02 -1.59 -47.94
CA ILE A 230 -29.08 -1.22 -49.01
C ILE A 230 -29.74 -0.18 -49.91
N ASP A 231 -29.19 1.04 -49.92
CA ASP A 231 -29.62 2.11 -50.81
C ASP A 231 -28.69 2.17 -52.03
N LEU A 232 -29.15 1.63 -53.16
CA LEU A 232 -28.39 1.60 -54.42
C LEU A 232 -28.99 2.62 -55.39
N PRO A 233 -28.18 3.51 -56.00
CA PRO A 233 -28.64 4.38 -57.08
C PRO A 233 -29.27 3.59 -58.24
N GLU A 234 -30.30 4.15 -58.88
CA GLU A 234 -30.98 3.54 -60.04
C GLU A 234 -30.05 3.25 -61.23
N SER A 235 -28.93 3.96 -61.34
CA SER A 235 -27.93 3.77 -62.40
C SER A 235 -26.52 3.67 -61.79
N ILE A 236 -25.99 2.45 -61.69
CA ILE A 236 -24.63 2.17 -61.22
C ILE A 236 -23.79 1.66 -62.39
N SER A 237 -22.63 2.27 -62.60
CA SER A 237 -21.64 1.74 -63.54
C SER A 237 -21.11 0.40 -63.04
N ALA A 238 -21.01 -0.60 -63.92
CA ALA A 238 -20.49 -1.93 -63.59
C ALA A 238 -19.12 -1.91 -62.89
N ALA A 239 -18.28 -0.89 -63.14
CA ALA A 239 -16.98 -0.74 -62.49
C ALA A 239 -17.06 -0.33 -61.01
N LYS A 240 -18.19 0.25 -60.56
CA LYS A 240 -18.40 0.72 -59.19
C LYS A 240 -19.14 -0.29 -58.31
N LEU A 241 -19.72 -1.34 -58.89
CA LEU A 241 -20.48 -2.37 -58.14
C LEU A 241 -19.63 -3.03 -57.04
N ASP A 242 -18.39 -3.43 -57.36
CA ASP A 242 -17.46 -4.02 -56.37
C ASP A 242 -17.18 -3.08 -55.18
N HIS A 243 -17.17 -1.77 -55.41
CA HIS A 243 -16.95 -0.79 -54.34
C HIS A 243 -18.17 -0.72 -53.40
N TYR A 244 -19.38 -0.69 -53.96
CA TYR A 244 -20.61 -0.70 -53.16
C TYR A 244 -20.76 -2.02 -52.40
N GLU A 245 -20.48 -3.16 -53.04
CA GLU A 245 -20.49 -4.47 -52.38
C GLU A 245 -19.55 -4.49 -51.17
N ARG A 246 -18.28 -4.12 -51.34
CA ARG A 246 -17.32 -4.06 -50.24
C ARG A 246 -17.72 -3.10 -49.12
N SER A 247 -18.29 -1.94 -49.49
CA SER A 247 -18.73 -0.95 -48.51
C SER A 247 -19.89 -1.46 -47.67
N TYR A 248 -20.90 -2.08 -48.29
CA TYR A 248 -22.05 -2.61 -47.58
C TYR A 248 -21.69 -3.84 -46.73
N THR A 249 -20.84 -4.74 -47.25
CA THR A 249 -20.32 -5.86 -46.46
C THR A 249 -19.57 -5.36 -45.22
N ALA A 250 -18.69 -4.38 -45.38
CA ALA A 250 -17.94 -3.82 -44.25
C ALA A 250 -18.86 -3.16 -43.21
N GLU A 251 -19.93 -2.48 -43.63
CA GLU A 251 -20.89 -1.87 -42.71
C GLU A 251 -21.71 -2.92 -41.96
N VAL A 252 -22.20 -3.96 -42.65
CA VAL A 252 -22.92 -5.07 -42.03
C VAL A 252 -22.03 -5.81 -41.03
N ASP A 253 -20.78 -6.13 -41.39
CA ASP A 253 -19.83 -6.78 -40.50
C ASP A 253 -19.53 -5.91 -39.26
N ARG A 254 -19.46 -4.59 -39.44
CA ARG A 254 -19.25 -3.65 -38.33
C ARG A 254 -20.44 -3.62 -37.39
N GLN A 255 -21.67 -3.60 -37.91
CA GLN A 255 -22.89 -3.65 -37.10
C GLN A 255 -23.02 -4.99 -36.37
N LEU A 256 -22.74 -6.11 -37.06
CA LEU A 256 -22.74 -7.45 -36.47
C LEU A 256 -21.74 -7.53 -35.32
N THR A 257 -20.50 -7.08 -35.55
CA THR A 257 -19.44 -7.07 -34.52
C THR A 257 -19.87 -6.24 -33.31
N LYS A 258 -20.43 -5.05 -33.54
CA LYS A 258 -20.92 -4.18 -32.47
C LYS A 258 -22.03 -4.85 -31.65
N HIS A 259 -22.97 -5.53 -32.29
CA HIS A 259 -24.04 -6.23 -31.58
C HIS A 259 -23.53 -7.46 -30.82
N LEU A 260 -22.59 -8.22 -31.39
CA LEU A 260 -21.94 -9.34 -30.68
C LEU A 260 -21.16 -8.86 -29.46
N GLU A 261 -20.44 -7.74 -29.56
CA GLU A 261 -19.75 -7.12 -28.42
C GLU A 261 -20.74 -6.67 -27.33
N GLN A 262 -21.87 -6.08 -27.71
CA GLN A 262 -22.92 -5.68 -26.77
C GLN A 262 -23.51 -6.89 -26.04
N VAL A 263 -23.82 -7.98 -26.77
CA VAL A 263 -24.33 -9.22 -26.17
C VAL A 263 -23.29 -9.76 -25.18
N ALA A 264 -22.04 -9.90 -25.59
CA ALA A 264 -20.97 -10.42 -24.73
C ALA A 264 -20.73 -9.54 -23.47
N ASP A 265 -20.88 -8.20 -23.57
CA ASP A 265 -20.79 -7.32 -22.40
C ASP A 265 -21.98 -7.51 -21.44
N GLN A 266 -23.20 -7.62 -21.97
CA GLN A 266 -24.38 -7.91 -21.15
C GLN A 266 -24.27 -9.28 -20.46
N GLU A 267 -23.82 -10.31 -21.17
CA GLU A 267 -23.56 -11.64 -20.61
C GLU A 267 -22.56 -11.57 -19.45
N LYS A 268 -21.40 -10.94 -19.65
CA LYS A 268 -20.39 -10.74 -18.59
C LYS A 268 -20.92 -9.93 -17.41
N ARG A 269 -21.81 -8.97 -17.66
CA ARG A 269 -22.43 -8.18 -16.60
C ARG A 269 -23.42 -9.03 -15.81
N LEU A 270 -24.20 -9.87 -16.47
CA LEU A 270 -25.15 -10.79 -15.86
C LEU A 270 -24.43 -11.81 -14.96
N ILE A 271 -23.37 -12.44 -15.47
CA ILE A 271 -22.53 -13.39 -14.71
C ILE A 271 -21.98 -12.72 -13.45
N ARG A 272 -21.43 -11.50 -13.55
CA ARG A 272 -20.95 -10.74 -12.39
C ARG A 272 -22.04 -10.45 -11.36
N CYS A 273 -23.26 -10.12 -11.80
CA CYS A 273 -24.39 -9.92 -10.91
C CYS A 273 -24.82 -11.23 -10.22
N MET A 274 -24.82 -12.35 -10.94
CA MET A 274 -25.14 -13.67 -10.40
C MET A 274 -24.09 -14.16 -9.38
N GLU A 275 -22.80 -13.96 -9.66
CA GLU A 275 -21.73 -14.22 -8.70
C GLU A 275 -21.87 -13.36 -7.43
N ALA A 276 -22.20 -12.08 -7.59
CA ALA A 276 -22.43 -11.19 -6.46
C ALA A 276 -23.64 -11.62 -5.61
N ALA A 277 -24.74 -12.04 -6.25
CA ALA A 277 -25.91 -12.57 -5.57
C ALA A 277 -25.57 -13.88 -4.81
N LYS A 278 -24.84 -14.79 -5.44
CA LYS A 278 -24.39 -16.06 -4.84
C LYS A 278 -23.47 -15.85 -3.64
N ARG A 279 -22.62 -14.82 -3.65
CA ARG A 279 -21.79 -14.46 -2.48
C ARG A 279 -22.62 -14.02 -1.27
N GLN A 280 -23.78 -13.41 -1.49
CA GLN A 280 -24.61 -12.92 -0.39
C GLN A 280 -25.66 -13.92 0.09
N ASP A 281 -26.19 -14.75 -0.81
CA ASP A 281 -27.12 -15.82 -0.46
C ASP A 281 -26.41 -17.17 -0.48
N THR A 282 -25.68 -17.46 0.60
CA THR A 282 -24.96 -18.72 0.79
C THR A 282 -25.87 -19.92 1.12
N GLY A 283 -27.18 -19.75 1.03
CA GLY A 283 -28.17 -20.82 1.21
C GLY A 283 -28.55 -21.43 -0.14
N GLU A 284 -29.73 -21.05 -0.64
CA GLU A 284 -30.36 -21.64 -1.84
C GLU A 284 -29.54 -21.49 -3.12
N LEU A 285 -28.73 -20.42 -3.23
CA LEU A 285 -27.91 -20.16 -4.43
C LEU A 285 -26.51 -20.78 -4.36
N ALA A 286 -26.16 -21.49 -3.27
CA ALA A 286 -24.82 -22.07 -3.12
C ALA A 286 -24.53 -23.14 -4.19
N ASP A 287 -25.54 -23.93 -4.54
CA ASP A 287 -25.43 -25.05 -5.48
C ASP A 287 -25.81 -24.68 -6.92
N VAL A 288 -26.30 -23.46 -7.15
CA VAL A 288 -26.67 -22.95 -8.49
C VAL A 288 -25.42 -22.44 -9.23
N GLY A 289 -25.30 -22.71 -10.53
CA GLY A 289 -24.21 -22.21 -11.36
C GLY A 289 -24.26 -20.68 -11.56
N SER A 290 -23.36 -20.13 -12.35
CA SER A 290 -23.37 -18.69 -12.70
C SER A 290 -23.31 -18.49 -14.22
N GLU A 291 -23.77 -19.48 -14.98
CA GLU A 291 -23.89 -19.41 -16.44
C GLU A 291 -25.22 -18.77 -16.82
N LEU A 292 -25.37 -18.39 -18.09
CA LEU A 292 -26.62 -17.78 -18.60
C LEU A 292 -27.83 -18.70 -18.48
N ASP A 293 -27.63 -20.01 -18.52
CA ASP A 293 -28.69 -21.00 -18.35
C ASP A 293 -29.25 -21.01 -16.91
N ASP A 294 -28.50 -20.49 -15.93
CA ASP A 294 -28.88 -20.48 -14.52
C ASP A 294 -29.77 -19.29 -14.13
N VAL A 295 -29.93 -18.30 -15.01
CA VAL A 295 -30.69 -17.06 -14.77
C VAL A 295 -32.09 -17.28 -14.21
N PRO A 296 -32.89 -18.27 -14.69
CA PRO A 296 -34.21 -18.53 -14.14
C PRO A 296 -34.21 -18.81 -12.64
N TYR A 297 -33.21 -19.54 -12.12
CA TYR A 297 -33.10 -19.87 -10.70
C TYR A 297 -32.87 -18.63 -9.83
N TYR A 298 -32.05 -17.68 -10.30
CA TYR A 298 -31.84 -16.41 -9.61
C TYR A 298 -33.12 -15.54 -9.57
N LEU A 299 -33.91 -15.55 -10.64
CA LEU A 299 -35.19 -14.81 -10.70
C LEU A 299 -36.26 -15.45 -9.79
N GLU A 300 -36.30 -16.77 -9.71
CA GLU A 300 -37.17 -17.49 -8.78
C GLU A 300 -36.80 -17.16 -7.33
N ARG A 301 -35.49 -17.20 -7.00
CA ARG A 301 -35.02 -16.83 -5.66
C ARG A 301 -35.36 -15.38 -5.31
N LEU A 302 -35.21 -14.45 -6.25
CA LEU A 302 -35.64 -13.05 -6.06
C LEU A 302 -37.13 -12.97 -5.73
N THR A 303 -37.96 -13.74 -6.41
CA THR A 303 -39.41 -13.78 -6.18
C THR A 303 -39.75 -14.28 -4.78
N VAL A 304 -39.09 -15.36 -4.32
CA VAL A 304 -39.24 -15.89 -2.95
C VAL A 304 -38.80 -14.87 -1.90
N LEU A 305 -37.64 -14.23 -2.12
CA LEU A 305 -37.12 -13.20 -1.22
C LEU A 305 -38.10 -12.03 -1.08
N GLN A 306 -38.67 -11.56 -2.20
CA GLN A 306 -39.61 -10.44 -2.21
C GLN A 306 -40.97 -10.79 -1.59
N LYS A 307 -41.52 -11.99 -1.87
CA LYS A 307 -42.89 -12.35 -1.47
C LYS A 307 -42.97 -12.99 -0.09
N GLU A 308 -42.06 -13.88 0.27
CA GLU A 308 -42.22 -14.74 1.45
C GLU A 308 -41.33 -14.34 2.62
N ALA A 309 -40.05 -14.02 2.37
CA ALA A 309 -39.07 -13.85 3.43
C ALA A 309 -38.92 -12.40 3.92
N LEU A 310 -38.90 -11.42 3.01
CA LEU A 310 -38.59 -10.03 3.36
C LEU A 310 -39.62 -9.37 4.27
N PRO A 311 -40.95 -9.49 4.04
CA PRO A 311 -41.94 -8.79 4.86
C PRO A 311 -41.95 -9.26 6.32
N GLN A 312 -41.90 -10.58 6.56
CA GLN A 312 -41.86 -11.14 7.91
C GLN A 312 -40.55 -10.82 8.63
N LYS A 313 -39.40 -10.92 7.94
CA LYS A 313 -38.10 -10.57 8.51
C LYS A 313 -37.97 -9.08 8.81
N GLN A 314 -38.48 -8.22 7.94
CA GLN A 314 -38.54 -6.77 8.16
C GLN A 314 -39.40 -6.46 9.38
N LYS A 315 -40.58 -7.07 9.50
CA LYS A 315 -41.46 -6.88 10.68
C LYS A 315 -40.78 -7.32 11.97
N ARG A 316 -40.17 -8.52 11.98
CA ARG A 316 -39.44 -9.02 13.16
C ARG A 316 -38.23 -8.16 13.51
N PHE A 317 -37.50 -7.65 12.50
CA PHE A 317 -36.41 -6.70 12.72
C PHE A 317 -36.89 -5.39 13.32
N LEU A 318 -38.00 -4.85 12.81
CA LEU A 318 -38.63 -3.63 13.34
C LEU A 318 -39.07 -3.79 14.79
N GLU A 319 -39.73 -4.91 15.10
CA GLU A 319 -40.12 -5.25 16.47
C GLU A 319 -38.90 -5.37 17.40
N TYR A 320 -37.82 -6.01 16.94
CA TYR A 320 -36.59 -6.13 17.71
C TYR A 320 -35.89 -4.77 17.91
N LEU A 321 -35.78 -3.97 16.83
CA LEU A 321 -35.16 -2.64 16.86
C LEU A 321 -35.87 -1.72 17.84
N ASN A 322 -37.20 -1.71 17.82
CA ASN A 322 -38.00 -0.89 18.71
C ASN A 322 -38.02 -1.38 20.16
N ARG A 323 -37.85 -2.70 20.40
CA ARG A 323 -37.95 -3.27 21.76
C ARG A 323 -36.60 -3.42 22.47
N SER A 324 -35.58 -3.91 21.79
CA SER A 324 -34.34 -4.37 22.41
C SER A 324 -33.23 -3.32 22.45
N SER A 325 -33.14 -2.48 21.42
CA SER A 325 -32.03 -1.52 21.29
C SER A 325 -32.13 -0.36 22.28
N ASP A 326 -33.35 0.09 22.58
CA ASP A 326 -33.59 1.20 23.52
C ASP A 326 -33.31 0.80 24.96
N GLN A 327 -33.66 -0.43 25.33
CA GLN A 327 -33.58 -0.91 26.70
C GLN A 327 -32.13 -1.03 27.17
N GLY A 328 -31.25 -1.65 26.37
CA GLY A 328 -29.86 -1.90 26.77
C GLY A 328 -29.06 -0.63 27.02
N VAL A 329 -29.10 0.32 26.07
CA VAL A 329 -28.27 1.53 26.17
C VAL A 329 -28.81 2.52 27.19
N THR A 330 -30.14 2.66 27.26
CA THR A 330 -30.76 3.51 28.29
C THR A 330 -30.46 2.98 29.69
N GLN A 331 -30.55 1.66 29.90
CA GLN A 331 -30.25 1.04 31.19
C GLN A 331 -28.79 1.21 31.58
N LEU A 332 -27.85 1.04 30.64
CA LEU A 332 -26.42 1.26 30.88
C LEU A 332 -26.15 2.70 31.36
N LEU A 333 -26.68 3.69 30.65
CA LEU A 333 -26.43 5.10 30.99
C LEU A 333 -27.11 5.51 32.29
N ALA A 334 -28.30 4.97 32.57
CA ALA A 334 -28.99 5.15 33.84
C ALA A 334 -28.17 4.58 35.00
N GLY A 335 -27.65 3.35 34.86
CA GLY A 335 -26.79 2.73 35.88
C GLY A 335 -25.51 3.52 36.14
N ILE A 336 -24.85 4.04 35.10
CA ILE A 336 -23.68 4.90 35.29
C ILE A 336 -24.06 6.21 36.02
N GLN A 337 -25.24 6.77 35.73
CA GLN A 337 -25.70 7.98 36.40
C GLN A 337 -25.99 7.72 37.89
N GLU A 338 -26.61 6.59 38.22
CA GLU A 338 -26.86 6.15 39.61
C GLU A 338 -25.54 6.00 40.39
N GLU A 339 -24.50 5.42 39.78
CA GLU A 339 -23.17 5.32 40.40
C GLU A 339 -22.51 6.70 40.61
N VAL A 340 -22.71 7.66 39.70
CA VAL A 340 -22.23 9.04 39.91
C VAL A 340 -22.92 9.67 41.11
N ASP A 341 -24.24 9.52 41.21
CA ASP A 341 -25.03 10.05 42.32
C ASP A 341 -24.62 9.38 43.65
N ALA A 342 -24.33 8.07 43.62
CA ALA A 342 -23.79 7.34 44.77
C ALA A 342 -22.41 7.87 45.22
N ILE A 343 -21.51 8.20 44.29
CA ILE A 343 -20.22 8.83 44.63
C ILE A 343 -20.44 10.20 45.29
N GLU A 344 -21.31 11.05 44.74
CA GLU A 344 -21.62 12.36 45.32
C GLU A 344 -22.19 12.23 46.75
N ASN A 345 -23.08 11.27 46.98
CA ASN A 345 -23.63 10.97 48.32
C ASN A 345 -22.53 10.53 49.31
N ARG A 346 -21.63 9.62 48.90
CA ARG A 346 -20.50 9.18 49.74
C ARG A 346 -19.55 10.34 50.08
N ILE A 347 -19.34 11.28 49.16
CA ILE A 347 -18.55 12.49 49.43
C ILE A 347 -19.27 13.42 50.40
N ALA A 348 -20.61 13.52 50.33
CA ALA A 348 -21.39 14.26 51.31
C ALA A 348 -21.24 13.68 52.72
N ASP A 349 -21.23 12.36 52.87
CA ASP A 349 -20.99 11.69 54.16
C ASP A 349 -19.56 11.90 54.68
N LEU A 350 -18.57 11.85 53.79
CA LEU A 350 -17.19 12.20 54.13
C LEU A 350 -17.07 13.65 54.60
N ASN A 351 -17.79 14.59 53.96
CA ASN A 351 -17.83 15.98 54.39
C ASN A 351 -18.46 16.18 55.77
N ARG A 352 -19.48 15.38 56.14
CA ARG A 352 -20.03 15.38 57.51
C ARG A 352 -18.98 14.96 58.53
N THR A 353 -18.09 14.06 58.16
CA THR A 353 -16.96 13.64 58.99
C THR A 353 -15.91 14.75 59.08
N LEU A 354 -15.51 15.36 57.96
CA LEU A 354 -14.56 16.47 57.91
C LEU A 354 -15.02 17.69 58.72
N LEU A 355 -16.33 17.96 58.79
CA LEU A 355 -16.92 19.02 59.60
C LEU A 355 -16.61 18.88 61.10
N LYS A 356 -16.30 17.68 61.61
CA LYS A 356 -16.03 17.45 63.05
C LYS A 356 -14.66 17.96 63.48
N VAL A 357 -13.74 18.19 62.55
CA VAL A 357 -12.34 18.55 62.85
C VAL A 357 -12.03 19.96 62.36
N ASN A 358 -11.24 20.70 63.14
CA ASN A 358 -10.74 22.02 62.75
C ASN A 358 -9.45 21.88 61.94
N PHE A 359 -9.46 22.34 60.70
CA PHE A 359 -8.24 22.42 59.88
C PHE A 359 -7.40 23.64 60.26
N ARG A 360 -8.07 24.77 60.53
CA ARG A 360 -7.52 26.01 61.12
C ARG A 360 -8.49 26.50 62.19
N SER A 361 -8.06 27.46 63.01
CA SER A 361 -8.96 28.07 64.00
C SER A 361 -10.24 28.57 63.31
N GLY A 362 -11.40 28.01 63.69
CA GLY A 362 -12.70 28.35 63.10
C GLY A 362 -12.95 27.87 61.66
N ARG A 363 -12.08 27.05 61.04
CA ARG A 363 -12.27 26.58 59.65
C ARG A 363 -12.12 25.08 59.48
N TYR A 364 -12.91 24.49 58.60
CA TYR A 364 -12.87 23.06 58.24
C TYR A 364 -12.65 22.88 56.73
N LEU A 365 -12.28 21.66 56.32
CA LEU A 365 -12.14 21.30 54.91
C LEU A 365 -13.43 20.69 54.38
N GLN A 366 -13.79 21.03 53.14
CA GLN A 366 -14.89 20.42 52.42
C GLN A 366 -14.42 19.97 51.03
N LEU A 367 -14.78 18.74 50.68
CA LEU A 367 -14.63 18.19 49.34
C LEU A 367 -15.83 18.60 48.48
N GLN A 368 -15.56 19.23 47.35
CA GLN A 368 -16.58 19.65 46.41
C GLN A 368 -16.47 18.81 45.13
N PRO A 369 -17.36 17.82 44.94
CA PRO A 369 -17.46 17.12 43.67
C PRO A 369 -18.09 18.05 42.63
N GLN A 370 -17.52 18.11 41.43
CA GLN A 370 -18.04 18.87 40.30
C GLN A 370 -18.16 17.94 39.09
N ARG A 371 -19.36 17.84 38.52
CA ARG A 371 -19.60 17.05 37.31
C ARG A 371 -18.82 17.61 36.12
N LEU A 372 -18.07 16.73 35.46
CA LEU A 372 -17.31 17.07 34.26
C LEU A 372 -18.28 17.34 33.10
N GLN A 373 -18.10 18.47 32.43
CA GLN A 373 -18.82 18.84 31.22
C GLN A 373 -17.96 18.49 29.99
N ASP A 374 -18.19 17.31 29.42
CA ASP A 374 -17.45 16.83 28.24
C ASP A 374 -18.33 16.90 26.98
N GLU A 375 -17.72 17.21 25.84
CA GLU A 375 -18.40 17.25 24.53
C GLU A 375 -18.95 15.89 24.11
N ARG A 376 -18.23 14.80 24.40
CA ARG A 376 -18.66 13.43 24.06
C ARG A 376 -19.92 13.04 24.82
N LYS A 377 -20.05 13.47 26.08
CA LYS A 377 -21.27 13.29 26.86
C LYS A 377 -22.44 14.06 26.24
N ARG A 378 -22.23 15.33 25.88
CA ARG A 378 -23.26 16.13 25.19
C ARG A 378 -23.68 15.52 23.85
N ALA A 379 -22.73 14.98 23.09
CA ALA A 379 -22.99 14.27 21.86
C ALA A 379 -23.84 13.01 22.10
N MET A 380 -23.52 12.23 23.14
CA MET A 380 -24.32 11.07 23.56
C MET A 380 -25.74 11.45 23.96
N ASP A 381 -25.90 12.49 24.78
CA ASP A 381 -27.22 13.00 25.21
C ASP A 381 -28.04 13.54 24.02
N SER A 382 -27.37 14.10 23.01
CA SER A 382 -28.01 14.49 21.76
C SER A 382 -28.41 13.28 20.92
N ALA A 383 -27.55 12.27 20.82
CA ALA A 383 -27.83 11.04 20.07
C ALA A 383 -29.03 10.28 20.66
N LEU A 384 -29.14 10.19 21.99
CA LEU A 384 -30.30 9.61 22.68
C LEU A 384 -31.60 10.35 22.36
N ARG A 385 -31.56 11.69 22.33
CA ARG A 385 -32.74 12.51 21.97
C ARG A 385 -33.14 12.29 20.52
N SER A 386 -32.17 12.26 19.61
CA SER A 386 -32.40 11.97 18.19
C SER A 386 -32.92 10.55 17.94
N MET A 387 -32.46 9.57 18.73
CA MET A 387 -32.96 8.21 18.66
C MET A 387 -34.43 8.14 19.08
N ARG A 388 -34.78 8.74 20.23
CA ARG A 388 -36.18 8.79 20.70
C ARG A 388 -37.12 9.49 19.71
N SER A 389 -36.66 10.53 19.03
CA SER A 389 -37.47 11.20 18.01
C SER A 389 -37.54 10.40 16.70
N ALA A 390 -36.48 9.68 16.34
CA ALA A 390 -36.45 8.81 15.18
C ALA A 390 -37.36 7.57 15.34
N ALA A 391 -37.50 7.04 16.56
CA ALA A 391 -38.40 5.92 16.85
C ALA A 391 -39.89 6.24 16.63
N LEU A 392 -40.26 7.53 16.61
CA LEU A 392 -41.63 8.00 16.35
C LEU A 392 -41.93 8.23 14.87
N LYS A 393 -40.94 8.09 13.98
CA LYS A 393 -41.13 8.26 12.53
C LYS A 393 -41.64 6.97 11.91
N ASP A 394 -42.59 7.10 10.98
CA ASP A 394 -43.11 5.98 10.20
C ASP A 394 -42.32 5.82 8.89
N ASP A 395 -41.07 5.38 9.01
CA ASP A 395 -40.15 5.17 7.88
C ASP A 395 -39.58 3.75 7.82
N ALA A 396 -40.38 2.78 8.27
CA ALA A 396 -39.96 1.38 8.40
C ALA A 396 -38.65 1.20 9.21
N GLY A 397 -38.41 2.08 10.19
CA GLY A 397 -37.32 2.00 11.16
C GLY A 397 -35.95 2.40 10.64
N GLU A 398 -35.87 2.99 9.44
CA GLU A 398 -34.60 3.39 8.83
C GLU A 398 -33.94 4.54 9.63
N SER A 399 -34.70 5.59 9.97
CA SER A 399 -34.22 6.67 10.83
C SER A 399 -33.83 6.15 12.20
N HIS A 400 -34.61 5.23 12.76
CA HIS A 400 -34.35 4.66 14.08
C HIS A 400 -33.01 3.90 14.08
N TYR A 401 -32.78 3.05 13.07
CA TYR A 401 -31.52 2.32 12.91
C TYR A 401 -30.32 3.26 12.71
N LYS A 402 -30.46 4.29 11.86
CA LYS A 402 -29.41 5.29 11.64
C LYS A 402 -29.06 6.04 12.93
N ALA A 403 -30.05 6.43 13.72
CA ALA A 403 -29.83 7.10 15.00
C ALA A 403 -29.15 6.18 16.03
N LEU A 404 -29.56 4.90 16.10
CA LEU A 404 -28.92 3.89 16.93
C LEU A 404 -27.45 3.67 16.53
N ARG A 405 -27.16 3.63 15.22
CA ARG A 405 -25.79 3.45 14.71
C ARG A 405 -24.86 4.60 15.14
N VAL A 406 -25.32 5.84 15.09
CA VAL A 406 -24.55 6.99 15.60
C VAL A 406 -24.20 6.80 17.07
N MET A 407 -25.13 6.26 17.86
CA MET A 407 -24.90 5.98 19.27
C MET A 407 -23.91 4.82 19.50
N ASP A 408 -24.02 3.74 18.72
CA ASP A 408 -23.05 2.63 18.73
C ASP A 408 -21.65 3.13 18.37
N ASP A 409 -21.53 3.98 17.35
CA ASP A 409 -20.25 4.55 16.93
C ASP A 409 -19.61 5.40 18.04
N ILE A 410 -20.38 6.20 18.77
CA ILE A 410 -19.88 6.98 19.93
C ILE A 410 -19.38 6.05 21.05
N LEU A 411 -20.16 5.00 21.37
CA LEU A 411 -19.80 4.04 22.42
C LEU A 411 -18.58 3.20 22.02
N ARG A 412 -18.51 2.75 20.77
CA ARG A 412 -17.40 1.99 20.20
C ARG A 412 -16.13 2.83 20.16
N ASP A 413 -16.21 4.09 19.75
CA ASP A 413 -15.07 5.02 19.79
C ASP A 413 -14.58 5.20 21.23
N ALA A 414 -15.48 5.42 22.19
CA ALA A 414 -15.12 5.54 23.60
C ALA A 414 -14.48 4.26 24.16
N ALA A 415 -14.99 3.09 23.77
CA ALA A 415 -14.48 1.79 24.20
C ALA A 415 -13.08 1.49 23.64
N ASN A 416 -12.79 1.94 22.41
CA ASN A 416 -11.49 1.77 21.75
C ASN A 416 -10.46 2.80 22.22
N ASN A 417 -10.89 4.05 22.45
CA ASN A 417 -10.02 5.17 22.81
C ASN A 417 -9.98 5.45 24.32
N ARG A 418 -9.76 4.42 25.15
CA ARG A 418 -9.74 4.49 26.64
C ARG A 418 -8.68 5.41 27.23
N ARG A 419 -7.71 5.88 26.44
CA ARG A 419 -6.66 6.81 26.90
C ARG A 419 -7.19 8.23 27.08
N GLN A 420 -8.25 8.61 26.36
CA GLN A 420 -8.83 9.95 26.44
C GLN A 420 -9.76 10.05 27.66
N ILE A 421 -9.64 11.16 28.42
CA ILE A 421 -10.45 11.39 29.63
C ILE A 421 -11.95 11.41 29.28
N GLY A 422 -12.34 12.05 28.18
CA GLY A 422 -13.75 12.09 27.75
C GLY A 422 -14.34 10.73 27.42
N SER A 423 -13.55 9.82 26.81
CA SER A 423 -13.97 8.44 26.55
C SER A 423 -14.19 7.65 27.85
N ARG A 424 -13.33 7.87 28.85
CA ARG A 424 -13.50 7.27 30.18
C ARG A 424 -14.70 7.86 30.90
N ALA A 425 -14.88 9.17 30.83
CA ALA A 425 -16.04 9.85 31.42
C ALA A 425 -17.37 9.36 30.83
N LEU A 426 -17.39 8.87 29.59
CA LEU A 426 -18.61 8.29 29.01
C LEU A 426 -19.01 6.97 29.69
N LEU A 427 -18.05 6.09 29.99
CA LEU A 427 -18.32 4.70 30.42
C LEU A 427 -18.03 4.43 31.91
N ASP A 428 -17.23 5.27 32.56
CA ASP A 428 -16.79 5.07 33.95
C ASP A 428 -17.26 6.26 34.83
N PRO A 429 -18.10 6.01 35.85
CA PRO A 429 -18.67 7.05 36.70
C PRO A 429 -17.60 7.86 37.45
N ARG A 430 -16.42 7.27 37.74
CA ARG A 430 -15.33 7.93 38.47
C ARG A 430 -14.72 9.09 37.68
N TYR A 431 -14.73 9.00 36.36
CA TYR A 431 -14.20 10.04 35.46
C TYR A 431 -15.23 11.11 35.11
N ARG A 432 -16.47 10.99 35.62
CA ARG A 432 -17.52 12.02 35.45
C ARG A 432 -17.47 13.11 36.51
N LEU A 433 -16.59 13.01 37.49
CA LEU A 433 -16.47 13.94 38.60
C LEU A 433 -15.03 14.45 38.73
N ASN A 434 -14.90 15.76 38.90
CA ASN A 434 -13.69 16.42 39.37
C ASN A 434 -13.85 16.73 40.85
N PHE A 435 -12.79 16.59 41.63
CA PHE A 435 -12.82 16.84 43.07
C PHE A 435 -11.96 18.05 43.41
N PHE A 436 -12.55 18.98 44.15
CA PHE A 436 -11.87 20.16 44.66
C PHE A 436 -11.92 20.18 46.18
N VAL A 437 -10.95 20.85 46.80
CA VAL A 437 -10.93 21.08 48.24
C VAL A 437 -11.11 22.57 48.50
N VAL A 438 -12.04 22.92 49.38
CA VAL A 438 -12.23 24.28 49.88
C VAL A 438 -12.09 24.33 51.40
N GLU A 439 -11.55 25.43 51.92
CA GLU A 439 -11.63 25.76 53.34
C GLU A 439 -12.92 26.55 53.57
N VAL A 440 -13.70 26.16 54.58
CA VAL A 440 -14.95 26.81 54.93
C VAL A 440 -14.86 27.35 56.35
N ASP A 441 -15.22 28.62 56.50
CA ASP A 441 -15.33 29.28 57.79
C ASP A 441 -16.61 28.85 58.53
N ARG A 442 -16.49 28.40 59.77
CA ARG A 442 -17.61 27.82 60.54
C ARG A 442 -18.68 28.84 60.90
N GLU A 443 -18.30 30.09 61.13
CA GLU A 443 -19.23 31.15 61.57
C GLU A 443 -19.88 31.83 60.38
N THR A 444 -19.08 32.16 59.37
CA THR A 444 -19.55 32.94 58.20
C THR A 444 -19.97 32.08 57.02
N GLY A 445 -19.62 30.78 56.99
CA GLY A 445 -19.84 29.89 55.86
C GLY A 445 -19.02 30.25 54.61
N LYS A 446 -18.12 31.24 54.70
CA LYS A 446 -17.36 31.74 53.55
C LYS A 446 -16.33 30.70 53.10
N GLN A 447 -16.36 30.37 51.81
CA GLN A 447 -15.48 29.38 51.20
C GLN A 447 -14.24 30.04 50.60
N SER A 448 -13.09 29.37 50.71
CA SER A 448 -11.89 29.74 49.97
C SER A 448 -12.02 29.38 48.48
N PRO A 449 -11.16 29.93 47.60
CA PRO A 449 -11.05 29.44 46.22
C PRO A 449 -10.83 27.91 46.18
N PRO A 450 -11.45 27.19 45.24
CA PRO A 450 -11.25 25.75 45.07
C PRO A 450 -9.79 25.44 44.77
N ARG A 451 -9.23 24.44 45.47
CA ARG A 451 -7.87 23.98 45.25
C ARG A 451 -7.86 22.58 44.65
N THR A 452 -7.01 22.40 43.64
CA THR A 452 -6.71 21.11 42.99
C THR A 452 -5.28 20.69 43.37
N GLY A 453 -5.05 19.38 43.55
CA GLY A 453 -3.84 18.83 44.20
C GLY A 453 -2.47 19.24 43.61
N SER A 454 -2.41 19.85 42.43
CA SER A 454 -1.15 20.23 41.77
C SER A 454 -0.80 21.73 41.84
N GLN A 455 -1.75 22.67 41.85
CA GLN A 455 -1.44 24.06 41.46
C GLN A 455 -1.46 25.15 42.56
N SER A 456 -1.86 24.86 43.81
CA SER A 456 -2.02 25.91 44.83
C SER A 456 -1.57 25.44 46.22
N GLY A 457 -0.67 26.20 46.87
CA GLY A 457 -0.25 26.00 48.28
C GLY A 457 1.24 25.70 48.49
N SER A 458 1.76 26.05 49.68
CA SER A 458 3.10 25.62 50.15
C SER A 458 3.13 24.10 50.31
N GLY A 459 4.28 23.44 50.06
CA GLY A 459 4.40 21.98 50.13
C GLY A 459 3.87 21.37 51.43
N GLY A 460 4.11 22.04 52.57
CA GLY A 460 3.60 21.60 53.87
C GLY A 460 2.08 21.76 54.06
N GLU A 461 1.43 22.71 53.39
CA GLU A 461 -0.04 22.85 53.43
C GLU A 461 -0.73 21.72 52.65
N LYS A 462 -0.14 21.31 51.52
CA LYS A 462 -0.64 20.19 50.71
C LYS A 462 -0.57 18.88 51.49
N GLU A 463 0.54 18.63 52.18
CA GLU A 463 0.74 17.44 53.01
C GLU A 463 -0.24 17.42 54.19
N LEU A 464 -0.48 18.57 54.82
CA LEU A 464 -1.43 18.69 55.94
C LEU A 464 -2.89 18.46 55.50
N MET A 465 -3.31 19.03 54.37
CA MET A 465 -4.65 18.81 53.80
C MET A 465 -4.83 17.35 53.38
N ALA A 466 -3.86 16.77 52.68
CA ALA A 466 -3.89 15.38 52.26
C ALA A 466 -3.99 14.44 53.46
N SER A 467 -3.22 14.70 54.52
CA SER A 467 -3.27 13.92 55.76
C SER A 467 -4.64 14.02 56.45
N HIS A 468 -5.22 15.22 56.53
CA HIS A 468 -6.56 15.40 57.10
C HIS A 468 -7.65 14.66 56.30
N ILE A 469 -7.64 14.82 54.98
CA ILE A 469 -8.61 14.19 54.08
C ILE A 469 -8.45 12.67 54.12
N LEU A 470 -7.21 12.17 54.09
CA LEU A 470 -6.92 10.73 54.19
C LEU A 470 -7.42 10.17 55.51
N THR A 471 -7.18 10.87 56.62
CA THR A 471 -7.61 10.43 57.95
C THR A 471 -9.15 10.36 58.04
N ALA A 472 -9.84 11.39 57.55
CA ALA A 472 -11.31 11.37 57.47
C ALA A 472 -11.83 10.26 56.53
N SER A 473 -11.13 10.02 55.41
CA SER A 473 -11.50 8.98 54.45
C SER A 473 -11.31 7.58 55.00
N LEU A 474 -10.22 7.35 55.75
CA LEU A 474 -9.96 6.09 56.47
C LEU A 474 -11.01 5.86 57.54
N SER A 475 -11.34 6.89 58.33
CA SER A 475 -12.42 6.81 59.32
C SER A 475 -13.73 6.41 58.67
N TYR A 476 -14.11 7.07 57.57
CA TYR A 476 -15.31 6.73 56.81
C TYR A 476 -15.28 5.30 56.24
N ALA A 477 -14.18 4.90 55.60
CA ALA A 477 -14.06 3.59 54.95
C ALA A 477 -14.01 2.42 55.94
N LEU A 478 -13.50 2.65 57.16
CA LEU A 478 -13.33 1.63 58.19
C LEU A 478 -14.50 1.61 59.20
N CYS A 479 -15.44 2.54 59.11
CA CYS A 479 -16.70 2.55 59.88
C CYS A 479 -17.81 1.81 59.13
N PRO A 480 -18.41 0.76 59.71
CA PRO A 480 -19.68 0.21 59.25
C PRO A 480 -20.78 1.27 59.27
N ALA A 481 -21.79 1.14 58.38
CA ALA A 481 -22.91 2.08 58.28
C ALA A 481 -23.69 2.26 59.61
N GLU A 482 -23.67 1.27 60.50
CA GLU A 482 -24.39 1.26 61.78
C GLU A 482 -23.49 1.62 62.99
N SER A 483 -22.22 1.93 62.78
CA SER A 483 -21.25 2.20 63.85
C SER A 483 -20.69 3.61 63.75
N SER A 484 -20.57 4.28 64.90
CA SER A 484 -19.89 5.57 65.03
C SER A 484 -18.37 5.46 65.16
N ARG A 485 -17.82 4.23 65.18
CA ARG A 485 -16.38 3.95 65.33
C ARG A 485 -15.88 2.94 64.32
N PRO A 486 -14.61 3.08 63.87
CA PRO A 486 -14.02 2.17 62.90
C PRO A 486 -13.73 0.79 63.52
N LEU A 487 -13.99 -0.28 62.75
CA LEU A 487 -13.68 -1.67 63.15
C LEU A 487 -12.18 -1.90 63.28
N HIS A 488 -11.42 -1.36 62.33
CA HIS A 488 -9.96 -1.35 62.33
C HIS A 488 -9.51 0.09 62.48
N SER A 489 -8.94 0.43 63.63
CA SER A 489 -8.62 1.82 63.98
C SER A 489 -7.13 2.11 64.05
N SER A 490 -6.27 1.08 64.09
CA SER A 490 -4.83 1.25 64.24
C SER A 490 -4.19 1.81 62.96
N VAL A 491 -3.54 2.98 63.07
CA VAL A 491 -2.81 3.63 61.97
C VAL A 491 -1.35 3.78 62.36
N VAL A 492 -0.43 3.14 61.63
CA VAL A 492 1.01 3.27 61.88
C VAL A 492 1.58 4.38 61.01
N LEU A 493 2.27 5.35 61.61
CA LEU A 493 2.92 6.46 60.93
C LEU A 493 4.43 6.35 61.16
N ASP A 494 5.14 5.89 60.13
CA ASP A 494 6.60 5.86 60.13
C ASP A 494 7.18 7.25 59.82
N GLU A 495 8.31 7.58 60.43
CA GLU A 495 8.92 8.92 60.41
C GLU A 495 7.95 10.07 60.74
N ALA A 496 7.04 9.83 61.69
CA ALA A 496 5.96 10.74 62.01
C ALA A 496 6.47 12.16 62.35
N PHE A 497 5.91 13.15 61.67
CA PHE A 497 6.15 14.59 61.89
C PHE A 497 7.60 15.06 61.72
N SER A 498 8.47 14.28 61.07
CA SER A 498 9.89 14.61 60.86
C SER A 498 10.14 15.91 60.06
N LYS A 499 9.17 16.33 59.24
CA LYS A 499 9.21 17.55 58.40
C LYS A 499 8.03 18.51 58.64
N SER A 500 7.17 18.20 59.61
CA SER A 500 5.95 18.98 59.89
C SER A 500 6.16 19.99 61.01
N SER A 501 5.48 21.15 60.95
CA SER A 501 5.49 22.08 62.09
C SER A 501 4.77 21.49 63.31
N PRO A 502 5.16 21.84 64.56
CA PRO A 502 4.48 21.35 65.76
C PRO A 502 2.97 21.61 65.75
N SER A 503 2.55 22.77 65.24
CA SER A 503 1.13 23.15 65.13
C SER A 503 0.33 22.28 64.14
N ALA A 504 0.97 21.82 63.07
CA ALA A 504 0.36 20.94 62.07
C ALA A 504 0.24 19.51 62.60
N ALA A 505 1.28 19.05 63.29
CA ALA A 505 1.32 17.74 63.91
C ALA A 505 0.27 17.59 65.02
N THR A 506 0.08 18.58 65.91
CA THR A 506 -1.02 18.60 66.89
C THR A 506 -2.38 18.40 66.23
N ARG A 507 -2.67 19.13 65.14
CA ARG A 507 -3.97 19.04 64.44
C ARG A 507 -4.21 17.66 63.83
N ILE A 508 -3.18 17.04 63.26
CA ILE A 508 -3.29 15.68 62.72
C ILE A 508 -3.62 14.69 63.85
N ILE A 509 -2.96 14.82 65.01
CA ILE A 509 -3.22 13.96 66.17
C ILE A 509 -4.64 14.18 66.73
N GLU A 510 -5.09 15.43 66.81
CA GLU A 510 -6.47 15.76 67.19
C GLU A 510 -7.48 15.18 66.19
N ALA A 511 -7.22 15.28 64.90
CA ALA A 511 -8.05 14.68 63.86
C ALA A 511 -8.16 13.16 64.05
N LEU A 512 -7.04 12.46 64.19
CA LEU A 512 -6.99 11.01 64.44
C LEU A 512 -7.84 10.62 65.66
N ASN A 513 -7.73 11.38 66.76
CA ASN A 513 -8.53 11.15 67.97
C ASN A 513 -10.03 11.38 67.75
N VAL A 514 -10.42 12.50 67.11
CA VAL A 514 -11.83 12.80 66.79
C VAL A 514 -12.45 11.75 65.88
N PHE A 515 -11.63 11.19 64.98
CA PHE A 515 -12.03 10.13 64.06
C PHE A 515 -11.99 8.72 64.65
N GLY A 516 -11.65 8.57 65.93
CA GLY A 516 -11.63 7.30 66.64
C GLY A 516 -10.53 6.34 66.16
N LEU A 517 -9.47 6.87 65.54
CA LEU A 517 -8.31 6.11 65.08
C LEU A 517 -7.27 6.02 66.21
N HIS A 518 -6.56 4.91 66.28
CA HIS A 518 -5.50 4.61 67.23
C HIS A 518 -4.13 4.74 66.55
N PRO A 519 -3.45 5.89 66.65
CA PRO A 519 -2.19 6.08 65.95
C PRO A 519 -1.00 5.46 66.69
N ILE A 520 -0.11 4.81 65.94
CA ILE A 520 1.20 4.32 66.38
C ILE A 520 2.26 5.14 65.65
N PHE A 521 2.94 6.02 66.35
CA PHE A 521 3.97 6.88 65.77
C PHE A 521 5.36 6.26 65.93
N VAL A 522 6.11 6.18 64.83
CA VAL A 522 7.52 5.79 64.84
C VAL A 522 8.34 7.04 64.47
N THR A 523 9.24 7.47 65.35
CA THR A 523 10.07 8.67 65.13
C THR A 523 11.51 8.47 65.65
N PRO A 524 12.54 8.90 64.90
CA PRO A 524 13.96 8.73 65.26
C PRO A 524 14.49 9.77 66.26
N ASN A 525 13.75 10.06 67.34
CA ASN A 525 14.03 11.02 68.43
C ASN A 525 13.74 12.52 68.18
N LYS A 526 13.21 12.91 67.02
CA LYS A 526 12.72 14.28 66.79
C LYS A 526 11.26 14.40 67.24
N GLU A 527 10.86 15.54 67.80
CA GLU A 527 9.48 15.85 68.22
C GLU A 527 8.89 14.98 69.36
N ILE A 528 9.73 14.33 70.19
CA ILE A 528 9.27 13.54 71.36
C ILE A 528 8.40 14.37 72.30
N GLY A 529 8.76 15.64 72.54
CA GLY A 529 8.02 16.52 73.44
C GLY A 529 6.58 16.79 73.00
N LEU A 530 6.33 16.83 71.69
CA LEU A 530 4.99 16.97 71.13
C LEU A 530 4.20 15.67 71.31
N LEU A 531 4.78 14.54 70.90
CA LEU A 531 4.13 13.23 70.99
C LEU A 531 3.83 12.83 72.43
N LYS A 532 4.69 13.19 73.38
CA LYS A 532 4.49 12.98 74.81
C LYS A 532 3.19 13.59 75.33
N ARG A 533 2.76 14.74 74.79
CA ARG A 533 1.50 15.40 75.19
C ARG A 533 0.25 14.64 74.74
N HIS A 534 0.36 13.81 73.71
CA HIS A 534 -0.77 13.13 73.09
C HIS A 534 -0.70 11.60 73.15
N THR A 535 0.35 11.03 73.75
CA THR A 535 0.54 9.57 73.88
C THR A 535 0.72 9.18 75.34
N ARG A 536 0.34 7.96 75.70
CA ARG A 536 0.43 7.45 77.09
C ARG A 536 1.68 6.61 77.37
N LYS A 537 2.20 5.94 76.34
CA LYS A 537 3.31 5.00 76.43
C LYS A 537 4.29 5.28 75.30
N VAL A 538 5.56 5.02 75.55
CA VAL A 538 6.62 5.02 74.54
C VAL A 538 7.24 3.64 74.49
N VAL A 539 7.52 3.17 73.28
CA VAL A 539 8.28 1.94 73.05
C VAL A 539 9.66 2.36 72.56
N CYS A 540 10.65 2.26 73.43
CA CYS A 540 12.03 2.61 73.12
C CYS A 540 12.73 1.37 72.55
N VAL A 541 13.22 1.49 71.32
CA VAL A 541 14.03 0.46 70.66
C VAL A 541 15.48 0.89 70.72
N HIS A 542 16.32 0.11 71.40
CA HIS A 542 17.75 0.38 71.53
C HIS A 542 18.56 -0.70 70.81
N ARG A 543 19.57 -0.30 70.04
CA ARG A 543 20.44 -1.24 69.32
C ARG A 543 21.89 -1.08 69.77
N VAL A 544 22.45 -2.12 70.38
CA VAL A 544 23.84 -2.17 70.84
C VAL A 544 24.52 -3.42 70.31
N GLY A 545 25.70 -3.28 69.71
CA GLY A 545 26.54 -4.43 69.31
C GLY A 545 25.84 -5.44 68.40
N GLY A 546 24.96 -4.98 67.50
CA GLY A 546 24.22 -5.85 66.57
C GLY A 546 22.96 -6.52 67.15
N ARG A 547 22.64 -6.32 68.43
CA ARG A 547 21.39 -6.79 69.06
C ARG A 547 20.42 -5.62 69.28
N SER A 548 19.14 -5.83 69.03
CA SER A 548 18.07 -4.89 69.38
C SER A 548 17.37 -5.33 70.66
N SER A 549 17.16 -4.39 71.57
CA SER A 549 16.30 -4.53 72.75
C SER A 549 15.14 -3.55 72.65
N VAL A 550 14.00 -3.94 73.21
CA VAL A 550 12.77 -3.14 73.21
C VAL A 550 12.29 -3.00 74.64
N ALA A 551 12.01 -1.77 75.06
CA ALA A 551 11.42 -1.47 76.36
C ALA A 551 10.14 -0.65 76.16
N SER A 552 9.04 -1.09 76.76
CA SER A 552 7.77 -0.32 76.81
C SER A 552 7.68 0.37 78.15
N ILE A 553 7.67 1.71 78.16
CA ILE A 553 7.71 2.53 79.38
C ILE A 553 6.59 3.57 79.32
N ARG A 554 5.95 3.87 80.47
CA ARG A 554 5.02 5.01 80.56
C ARG A 554 5.81 6.32 80.66
N TRP A 555 5.29 7.41 80.08
CA TRP A 555 5.98 8.70 80.17
C TRP A 555 6.24 9.16 81.60
N GLU A 556 5.31 8.89 82.52
CA GLU A 556 5.43 9.20 83.97
C GLU A 556 6.60 8.45 84.63
N GLU A 557 6.80 7.17 84.28
CA GLU A 557 7.88 6.34 84.82
C GLU A 557 9.23 6.78 84.25
N LEU A 558 9.26 7.17 82.97
CA LEU A 558 10.45 7.71 82.32
C LEU A 558 10.88 9.04 82.94
N ASP A 559 9.92 9.92 83.25
CA ASP A 559 10.18 11.19 83.94
C ASP A 559 10.70 10.96 85.35
N ARG A 560 10.11 10.02 86.09
CA ARG A 560 10.59 9.65 87.44
C ARG A 560 12.02 9.13 87.40
N MET A 561 12.35 8.23 86.47
CA MET A 561 13.72 7.72 86.28
C MET A 561 14.71 8.81 85.85
N ALA A 562 14.26 9.82 85.10
CA ALA A 562 15.09 10.96 84.72
C ALA A 562 15.37 11.88 85.92
N SER A 563 14.35 12.15 86.76
CA SER A 563 14.48 12.91 88.00
C SER A 563 15.37 12.21 89.03
N GLU A 564 15.18 10.92 89.27
CA GLU A 564 16.03 10.11 90.19
C GLU A 564 17.50 10.05 89.73
N ARG A 565 17.78 10.13 88.42
CA ARG A 565 19.14 10.22 87.88
C ARG A 565 19.76 11.61 87.95
N THR A 566 18.96 12.66 87.98
CA THR A 566 19.45 14.04 88.14
C THR A 566 19.70 14.36 89.60
N GLU A 567 18.92 13.79 90.52
CA GLU A 567 19.17 13.86 91.97
C GLU A 567 20.38 13.02 92.42
N ASN A 568 20.63 11.85 91.81
CA ASN A 568 21.82 11.02 92.13
C ASN A 568 23.13 11.51 91.49
N ASN A 569 23.08 12.55 90.64
CA ASN A 569 24.25 13.18 90.01
C ASN A 569 24.52 14.60 90.53
N GLN A 570 23.78 15.04 91.55
CA GLN A 570 24.14 16.16 92.44
C GLN A 570 24.71 15.60 93.73
#